data_AF-V5FVX7-F1
#
_entry.id   AF-V5FVX7-F1
#
_cell.length_a   1.000
_cell.length_b   1.000
_cell.length_c   1.000
_cell.angle_alpha   90.00
_cell.angle_beta   90.00
_cell.angle_gamma   90.00
#
_symmetry.space_group_name_H-M   'P 1'
#
loop_
_entity.id
_entity.type
_entity.pdbx_description
1 polymer ?
#
loop_
_entity_poly.entity_id
_entity_poly.type
_entity_poly.pdbx_seq_one_letter_code
_entity_poly.pdbx_strand_id
1 'polypeptide(L)'
;IFLHGFVHSDPHPGNILVKRNKKGQCDIILLDHGLYATLKENFRVEYANLWLSILNRDRTAMRSHSKNLGIEGNAYGLFTCMIAGRTWDSIQRGIDREQFSKSEKKFMKQAFTGILPQVSEILQNVDPQMLLILKTNDLVRSIEHTLRAGTGMGSFCVMTQCCVKSVYNQKYTNSQTKIEKIKVSLAEFWALLKIRVYYMFLSFR
;
A
#
# COMPACT_ATOMS: atom_id res chain seq x y z
N ILE A 1 -8.56 -0.31 -3.97
CA ILE A 1 -7.22 -0.40 -4.62
C ILE A 1 -6.85 -1.85 -4.96
N PHE A 2 -6.27 -2.65 -4.05
CA PHE A 2 -5.66 -3.95 -4.40
C PHE A 2 -6.62 -5.06 -4.86
N LEU A 3 -7.86 -5.13 -4.38
CA LEU A 3 -8.77 -6.22 -4.73
C LEU A 3 -9.55 -5.96 -6.02
N HIS A 4 -10.13 -4.77 -6.14
CA HIS A 4 -11.07 -4.44 -7.21
C HIS A 4 -10.56 -3.40 -8.20
N GLY A 5 -9.37 -2.84 -7.98
CA GLY A 5 -8.82 -1.77 -8.83
C GLY A 5 -9.50 -0.40 -8.67
N PHE A 6 -10.59 -0.26 -7.92
CA PHE A 6 -11.22 1.04 -7.67
C PHE A 6 -10.45 1.90 -6.67
N VAL A 7 -10.26 3.17 -7.02
CA VAL A 7 -9.56 4.20 -6.25
C VAL A 7 -10.43 5.46 -6.22
N HIS A 8 -10.72 6.01 -5.03
CA HIS A 8 -11.49 7.26 -4.88
C HIS A 8 -10.72 8.50 -5.33
N SER A 9 -9.38 8.46 -5.29
CA SER A 9 -8.45 9.52 -5.71
C SER A 9 -8.50 10.82 -4.89
N ASP A 10 -9.55 11.03 -4.09
CA ASP A 10 -9.73 12.24 -3.27
C ASP A 10 -10.47 12.00 -1.93
N PRO A 11 -9.96 11.12 -1.04
CA PRO A 11 -10.59 10.89 0.26
C PRO A 11 -10.24 12.03 1.23
N HIS A 12 -10.73 13.25 0.99
CA HIS A 12 -10.55 14.35 1.93
C HIS A 12 -11.59 14.29 3.07
N PRO A 13 -11.33 14.89 4.25
CA PRO A 13 -12.24 14.80 5.40
C PRO A 13 -13.69 15.22 5.08
N GLY A 14 -13.89 16.25 4.27
CA GLY A 14 -15.23 16.69 3.82
C GLY A 14 -16.02 15.66 2.98
N ASN A 15 -15.37 14.65 2.40
CA ASN A 15 -16.00 13.60 1.59
C ASN A 15 -16.30 12.34 2.39
N ILE A 16 -15.93 12.31 3.68
CA ILE A 16 -16.06 11.13 4.54
C ILE A 16 -16.98 11.50 5.71
N LEU A 17 -18.16 10.89 5.71
CA LEU A 17 -19.09 10.98 6.83
C LEU A 17 -19.02 9.69 7.65
N VAL A 18 -18.88 9.84 8.96
CA VAL A 18 -18.90 8.72 9.91
C VAL A 18 -20.27 8.66 10.57
N LYS A 19 -20.94 7.52 10.47
CA LYS A 19 -22.25 7.29 11.07
C LYS A 19 -22.25 6.03 11.93
N ARG A 20 -22.80 6.12 13.15
CA ARG A 20 -23.06 4.92 13.95
C ARG A 20 -24.31 4.21 13.44
N ASN A 21 -24.19 2.93 13.14
CA ASN A 21 -25.30 2.13 12.64
C ASN A 21 -26.17 1.56 13.77
N LYS A 22 -27.31 0.95 13.42
CA LYS A 22 -28.26 0.37 14.38
C LYS A 22 -27.65 -0.76 15.23
N LYS A 23 -26.58 -1.40 14.75
CA LYS A 23 -25.82 -2.45 15.46
C LYS A 23 -24.69 -1.87 16.33
N GLY A 24 -24.59 -0.55 16.42
CA GLY A 24 -23.56 0.14 17.19
C GLY A 24 -22.18 0.21 16.51
N GLN A 25 -22.05 -0.27 15.28
CA GLN A 25 -20.81 -0.23 14.51
C GLN A 25 -20.65 1.09 13.75
N CYS A 26 -19.43 1.36 13.29
CA CYS A 26 -19.07 2.56 12.55
C CYS A 26 -19.22 2.31 11.04
N ASP A 27 -20.17 3.00 10.40
CA ASP A 27 -20.29 3.07 8.95
C ASP A 27 -19.51 4.28 8.43
N ILE A 28 -18.74 4.06 7.38
CA ILE A 28 -18.03 5.11 6.63
C ILE A 28 -18.81 5.36 5.34
N ILE A 29 -19.32 6.58 5.19
CA ILE A 29 -20.10 7.02 4.03
C ILE A 29 -19.22 7.96 3.20
N LEU A 30 -19.05 7.64 1.92
CA LEU A 30 -18.33 8.48 0.96
C LEU A 30 -19.35 9.32 0.20
N LEU A 31 -19.15 10.64 0.19
CA LEU A 31 -20.13 11.59 -0.35
C LEU A 31 -19.86 11.94 -1.82
N ASP A 32 -18.59 12.11 -2.17
CA ASP A 32 -18.18 12.47 -3.52
C ASP A 32 -17.72 11.24 -4.29
N HIS A 33 -18.11 11.19 -5.57
CA HIS A 33 -17.84 10.08 -6.47
C HIS A 33 -17.24 10.57 -7.81
N GLY A 34 -16.88 11.86 -7.92
CA GLY A 34 -16.45 12.49 -9.17
C GLY A 34 -15.04 12.13 -9.64
N LEU A 35 -14.15 11.66 -8.76
CA LEU A 35 -12.74 11.36 -9.05
C LEU A 35 -12.39 9.87 -9.00
N TYR A 36 -13.39 8.98 -9.06
CA TYR A 36 -13.12 7.56 -9.11
C TYR A 36 -12.29 7.18 -10.33
N ALA A 37 -11.27 6.36 -10.09
CA ALA A 37 -10.46 5.76 -11.14
C ALA A 37 -10.42 4.24 -10.96
N THR A 38 -10.38 3.55 -12.09
CA THR A 38 -10.21 2.10 -12.16
C THR A 38 -8.81 1.79 -12.64
N LEU A 39 -8.05 1.09 -11.81
CA LEU A 39 -6.71 0.62 -12.12
C LEU A 39 -6.76 -0.57 -13.08
N LYS A 40 -5.83 -0.59 -14.03
CA LYS A 40 -5.55 -1.76 -14.87
C LYS A 40 -5.11 -2.93 -13.98
N GLU A 41 -5.56 -4.13 -14.34
CA GLU A 41 -5.27 -5.36 -13.58
C GLU A 41 -3.77 -5.57 -13.36
N ASN A 42 -2.97 -5.49 -14.43
CA ASN A 42 -1.51 -5.66 -14.34
C ASN A 42 -0.87 -4.62 -13.41
N PHE A 43 -1.25 -3.35 -13.55
CA PHE A 43 -0.74 -2.27 -12.70
C PHE A 43 -1.08 -2.52 -11.22
N ARG A 44 -2.31 -2.93 -10.93
CA ARG A 44 -2.77 -3.26 -9.58
C ARG A 44 -1.93 -4.38 -8.95
N VAL A 45 -1.62 -5.42 -9.71
CA VAL A 45 -0.84 -6.55 -9.22
C VAL A 45 0.65 -6.21 -9.06
N GLU A 46 1.23 -5.44 -9.98
CA GLU A 46 2.60 -4.92 -9.83
C GLU A 46 2.72 -4.04 -8.58
N TYR A 47 1.72 -3.20 -8.32
CA TYR A 47 1.67 -2.39 -7.10
C TYR A 47 1.51 -3.24 -5.83
N ALA A 48 0.69 -4.30 -5.86
CA ALA A 48 0.55 -5.24 -4.75
C ALA A 48 1.87 -5.97 -4.47
N ASN A 49 2.54 -6.45 -5.53
CA ASN A 49 3.83 -7.10 -5.42
C ASN A 49 4.91 -6.15 -4.88
N LEU A 50 4.95 -4.89 -5.35
CA LEU A 50 5.87 -3.89 -4.81
C LEU A 50 5.71 -3.71 -3.29
N TRP A 51 4.47 -3.61 -2.80
CA TRP A 51 4.21 -3.55 -1.36
C TRP A 51 4.68 -4.81 -0.62
N LEU A 52 4.43 -6.00 -1.18
CA LEU A 52 4.93 -7.24 -0.59
C LEU A 52 6.47 -7.29 -0.58
N SER A 53 7.13 -6.78 -1.61
CA SER A 53 8.59 -6.66 -1.66
C SER A 53 9.11 -5.71 -0.58
N ILE A 54 8.46 -4.56 -0.40
CA ILE A 54 8.77 -3.58 0.68
C ILE A 54 8.68 -4.26 2.05
N LEU A 55 7.58 -4.98 2.33
CA LEU A 55 7.38 -5.70 3.59
C LEU A 55 8.40 -6.82 3.80
N ASN A 56 8.76 -7.54 2.73
CA ASN A 56 9.76 -8.61 2.77
C ASN A 56 11.21 -8.10 2.73
N ARG A 57 11.42 -6.80 2.51
CA ARG A 57 12.74 -6.15 2.33
C ARG A 57 13.52 -6.70 1.13
N ASP A 58 12.80 -7.19 0.13
CA ASP A 58 13.38 -7.76 -1.07
C ASP A 58 13.74 -6.65 -2.08
N ARG A 59 15.01 -6.26 -2.13
CA ARG A 59 15.49 -5.19 -3.01
C ARG A 59 15.42 -5.54 -4.49
N THR A 60 15.63 -6.81 -4.85
CA THR A 60 15.60 -7.21 -6.26
C THR A 60 14.17 -7.19 -6.78
N ALA A 61 13.22 -7.68 -5.99
CA ALA A 61 11.80 -7.60 -6.30
C ALA A 61 11.30 -6.15 -6.29
N MET A 62 11.70 -5.32 -5.31
CA MET A 62 11.36 -3.89 -5.30
C MET A 62 11.79 -3.19 -6.60
N ARG A 63 13.02 -3.43 -7.06
CA ARG A 63 13.52 -2.86 -8.30
C ARG A 63 12.75 -3.35 -9.53
N SER A 64 12.47 -4.65 -9.58
CA SER A 64 11.72 -5.27 -10.68
C SER A 64 10.31 -4.69 -10.81
N HIS A 65 9.54 -4.68 -9.71
CA HIS A 65 8.17 -4.16 -9.71
C HIS A 65 8.11 -2.64 -9.89
N SER A 66 9.10 -1.90 -9.35
CA SER A 66 9.19 -0.45 -9.61
C SER A 66 9.43 -0.16 -11.10
N LYS A 67 10.27 -0.96 -11.77
CA LYS A 67 10.49 -0.86 -13.22
C LYS A 67 9.20 -1.06 -14.00
N ASN A 68 8.40 -2.06 -13.65
CA ASN A 68 7.12 -2.32 -14.29
C ASN A 68 6.07 -1.22 -14.05
N LEU A 69 6.29 -0.36 -13.06
CA LEU A 69 5.46 0.81 -12.74
C LEU A 69 5.99 2.11 -13.37
N GLY A 70 7.03 2.04 -14.20
CA GLY A 70 7.61 3.17 -14.94
C GLY A 70 8.85 3.80 -14.28
N ILE A 71 9.42 3.18 -13.24
CA ILE A 71 10.59 3.72 -12.53
C ILE A 71 11.87 2.99 -12.94
N GLU A 72 12.75 3.70 -13.64
CA GLU A 72 13.99 3.11 -14.13
C GLU A 72 15.19 3.27 -13.16
N GLY A 73 16.19 2.40 -13.35
CA GLY A 73 17.50 2.56 -12.73
C GLY A 73 17.51 2.47 -11.20
N ASN A 74 18.18 3.43 -10.58
CA ASN A 74 18.38 3.51 -9.13
C ASN A 74 17.29 4.32 -8.41
N ALA A 75 16.35 4.92 -9.14
CA ALA A 75 15.27 5.73 -8.58
C ALA A 75 14.24 4.91 -7.77
N TYR A 76 14.23 3.58 -7.90
CA TYR A 76 13.34 2.68 -7.15
C TYR A 76 13.46 2.86 -5.62
N GLY A 77 14.65 3.19 -5.12
CA GLY A 77 14.87 3.42 -3.68
C GLY A 77 14.08 4.63 -3.18
N LEU A 78 14.18 5.75 -3.89
CA LEU A 78 13.41 6.95 -3.57
C LEU A 78 11.91 6.72 -3.78
N PHE A 79 11.52 6.04 -4.86
CA PHE A 79 10.14 5.71 -5.14
C PHE A 79 9.49 4.84 -4.06
N THR A 80 10.18 3.81 -3.57
CA THR A 80 9.69 2.98 -2.46
C THR A 80 9.58 3.77 -1.17
N CYS A 81 10.47 4.73 -0.91
CA CYS A 81 10.35 5.66 0.22
C CYS A 81 9.11 6.56 0.09
N MET A 82 8.82 7.07 -1.11
CA MET A 82 7.62 7.87 -1.39
C MET A 82 6.33 7.05 -1.17
N ILE A 83 6.30 5.82 -1.70
CA ILE A 83 5.13 4.93 -1.55
C ILE A 83 4.93 4.51 -0.10
N ALA A 84 5.99 4.17 0.63
CA ALA A 84 5.89 3.77 2.02
C ALA A 84 5.62 4.95 2.96
N GLY A 85 6.06 6.16 2.59
CA GLY A 85 6.08 7.33 3.47
C GLY A 85 7.08 7.16 4.62
N ARG A 86 8.15 6.39 4.40
CA ARG A 86 9.17 6.01 5.40
C ARG A 86 10.56 6.21 4.82
N THR A 87 11.55 6.39 5.69
CA THR A 87 12.95 6.43 5.23
C THR A 87 13.43 5.05 4.78
N TRP A 88 14.46 5.03 3.92
CA TRP A 88 15.06 3.80 3.46
C TRP A 88 15.52 2.90 4.61
N ASP A 89 16.14 3.48 5.64
CA ASP A 89 16.59 2.73 6.82
C ASP A 89 15.43 2.10 7.60
N SER A 90 14.28 2.76 7.69
CA SER A 90 13.07 2.20 8.28
C SER A 90 12.51 1.05 7.44
N ILE A 91 12.55 1.17 6.11
CA ILE A 91 12.16 0.07 5.21
C ILE A 91 13.06 -1.14 5.44
N GLN A 92 14.38 -0.94 5.50
CA GLN A 92 15.34 -2.04 5.72
C GLN A 92 15.21 -2.68 7.11
N ARG A 93 14.86 -1.91 8.15
CA ARG A 93 14.63 -2.43 9.50
C ARG A 93 13.27 -3.13 9.65
N GLY A 94 12.27 -2.73 8.86
CA GLY A 94 10.93 -3.31 8.82
C GLY A 94 9.86 -2.33 9.30
N ILE A 95 9.05 -1.83 8.36
CA ILE A 95 8.03 -0.81 8.62
C ILE A 95 6.84 -1.31 9.46
N ASP A 96 6.64 -2.62 9.51
CA ASP A 96 5.59 -3.30 10.28
C ASP A 96 5.91 -3.39 11.78
N ARG A 97 7.20 -3.24 12.15
CA ARG A 97 7.69 -3.38 13.53
C ARG A 97 7.97 -2.06 14.22
N GLU A 98 8.32 -1.02 13.45
CA GLU A 98 8.70 0.28 14.00
C GLU A 98 7.65 1.36 13.73
N GLN A 99 7.21 2.03 14.80
CA GLN A 99 6.37 3.21 14.68
C GLN A 99 7.13 4.37 14.03
N PHE A 100 6.38 5.23 13.34
CA PHE A 100 6.93 6.41 12.70
C PHE A 100 7.40 7.43 13.75
N SER A 101 8.72 7.60 13.88
CA SER A 101 9.29 8.48 14.90
C SER A 101 9.16 9.96 14.53
N LYS A 102 9.04 10.83 15.54
CA LYS A 102 9.11 12.30 15.36
C LYS A 102 10.44 12.73 14.74
N SER A 103 11.54 12.04 15.04
CA SER A 103 12.86 12.32 14.46
C SER A 103 12.91 11.96 12.97
N GLU A 104 12.34 10.81 12.59
CA GLU A 104 12.21 10.38 11.19
C GLU A 104 11.40 11.41 10.39
N LYS A 105 10.28 11.87 10.95
CA LYS A 105 9.44 12.92 10.34
C LYS A 105 10.18 14.24 10.14
N LYS A 106 10.97 14.67 11.14
CA LYS A 106 11.78 15.90 11.05
C LYS A 106 12.86 15.77 9.98
N PHE A 107 13.55 14.63 9.96
CA PHE A 107 14.57 14.33 8.97
C PHE A 107 14.00 14.36 7.54
N MET A 108 12.87 13.68 7.30
CA MET A 108 12.21 13.69 6.00
C MET A 108 11.83 15.11 5.55
N LYS A 109 11.30 15.95 6.45
CA LYS A 109 10.98 17.34 6.14
C LYS A 109 12.20 18.17 5.76
N GLN A 110 13.34 17.95 6.42
CA GLN A 110 14.59 18.65 6.13
C GLN A 110 15.23 18.17 4.82
N ALA A 111 15.22 16.87 4.58
CA ALA A 111 15.75 16.28 3.36
C ALA A 111 14.90 16.57 2.11
N PHE A 112 13.60 16.87 2.30
CA PHE A 112 12.65 17.05 1.20
C PHE A 112 13.10 18.07 0.16
N THR A 113 13.62 19.22 0.59
CA THR A 113 14.05 20.29 -0.34
C THR A 113 15.17 19.84 -1.27
N GLY A 114 16.10 19.01 -0.80
CA GLY A 114 17.21 18.48 -1.60
C GLY A 114 16.79 17.37 -2.58
N ILE A 115 15.73 16.63 -2.26
CA ILE A 115 15.25 15.52 -3.11
C ILE A 115 14.13 15.94 -4.07
N LEU A 116 13.59 17.16 -3.94
CA LEU A 116 12.51 17.69 -4.79
C LEU A 116 12.75 17.50 -6.29
N PRO A 117 13.94 17.80 -6.86
CA PRO A 117 14.19 17.58 -8.29
C PRO A 117 14.05 16.10 -8.69
N GLN A 118 14.58 15.19 -7.87
CA GLN A 118 14.51 13.74 -8.12
C GLN A 118 13.09 13.22 -7.97
N VAL A 119 12.33 13.74 -7.00
CA VAL A 119 10.91 13.44 -6.83
C VAL A 119 10.13 13.89 -8.07
N SER A 120 10.39 15.10 -8.57
CA SER A 120 9.75 15.62 -9.78
C SER A 120 10.03 14.72 -11.00
N GLU A 121 11.28 14.26 -11.16
CA GLU A 121 11.66 13.35 -12.24
C GLU A 121 10.91 12.00 -12.15
N ILE A 122 10.82 11.42 -10.95
CA ILE A 122 10.04 10.19 -10.70
C ILE A 122 8.57 10.39 -11.07
N LEU A 123 7.97 11.50 -10.66
CA LEU A 123 6.56 11.79 -10.91
C LEU A 123 6.25 12.05 -12.40
N GLN A 124 7.22 12.52 -13.19
CA GLN A 124 7.05 12.71 -14.63
C GLN A 124 7.08 11.39 -15.41
N ASN A 125 7.84 10.39 -14.93
CA ASN A 125 8.05 9.13 -15.63
C ASN A 125 7.11 7.99 -15.19
N VAL A 126 6.49 8.11 -14.02
CA VAL A 126 5.61 7.07 -13.46
C VAL A 126 4.29 6.94 -14.24
N ASP A 127 3.70 5.74 -14.26
CA ASP A 127 2.36 5.54 -14.82
C ASP A 127 1.34 6.51 -14.17
N PRO A 128 0.48 7.21 -14.94
CA PRO A 128 -0.49 8.16 -14.41
C PRO A 128 -1.41 7.59 -13.31
N GLN A 129 -1.69 6.28 -13.34
CA GLN A 129 -2.47 5.60 -12.31
C GLN A 129 -1.78 5.62 -10.95
N MET A 130 -0.44 5.68 -10.91
CA MET A 130 0.32 5.82 -9.68
C MET A 130 0.13 7.18 -9.03
N LEU A 131 0.01 8.25 -9.81
CA LEU A 131 -0.23 9.60 -9.28
C LEU A 131 -1.51 9.67 -8.45
N LEU A 132 -2.57 8.99 -8.91
CA LEU A 132 -3.84 8.89 -8.19
C LEU A 132 -3.70 8.10 -6.89
N ILE A 133 -2.91 7.03 -6.89
CA ILE A 133 -2.60 6.26 -5.69
C ILE A 133 -1.79 7.07 -4.70
N LEU A 134 -0.74 7.77 -5.16
CA LEU A 134 0.10 8.62 -4.32
C LEU A 134 -0.75 9.72 -3.66
N LYS A 135 -1.59 10.41 -4.44
CA LYS A 135 -2.54 11.40 -3.91
C LYS A 135 -3.48 10.79 -2.86
N THR A 136 -4.05 9.62 -3.15
CA THR A 136 -4.94 8.91 -2.21
C THR A 136 -4.21 8.56 -0.91
N ASN A 137 -3.01 8.00 -1.01
CA ASN A 137 -2.21 7.60 0.14
C ASN A 137 -1.84 8.80 1.03
N ASP A 138 -1.47 9.92 0.43
CA ASP A 138 -1.11 11.14 1.18
C ASP A 138 -2.31 11.74 1.90
N LEU A 139 -3.49 11.75 1.27
CA LEU A 139 -4.73 12.19 1.93
C LEU A 139 -5.12 11.26 3.08
N VAL A 140 -5.03 9.94 2.88
CA VAL A 140 -5.31 8.95 3.94
C VAL A 140 -4.37 9.14 5.13
N ARG A 141 -3.06 9.30 4.88
CA ARG A 141 -2.07 9.58 5.94
C ARG A 141 -2.37 10.88 6.69
N SER A 142 -2.82 11.91 5.99
CA SER A 142 -3.21 13.18 6.60
C SER A 142 -4.40 13.02 7.53
N ILE A 143 -5.38 12.18 7.14
CA ILE A 143 -6.52 11.81 7.99
C ILE A 143 -6.06 11.03 9.21
N GLU A 144 -5.25 9.97 9.03
CA GLU A 144 -4.71 9.17 10.14
C GLU A 144 -3.98 10.04 11.16
N HIS A 145 -3.13 10.95 10.66
CA HIS A 145 -2.41 11.91 11.49
C HIS A 145 -3.34 12.85 12.26
N THR A 146 -4.38 13.39 11.61
CA THR A 146 -5.35 14.29 12.22
C THR A 146 -6.19 13.60 13.29
N LEU A 147 -6.61 12.36 13.02
CA LEU A 147 -7.39 11.55 13.96
C LEU A 147 -6.56 10.98 15.11
N ARG A 148 -5.23 11.18 15.09
CA ARG A 148 -4.27 10.55 16.00
C ARG A 148 -4.45 9.02 16.06
N ALA A 149 -5.02 8.45 15.01
CA ALA A 149 -4.98 7.03 14.78
C ALA A 149 -3.53 6.73 14.42
N GLY A 150 -2.75 6.24 15.39
CA GLY A 150 -1.39 5.77 15.09
C GLY A 150 -1.44 4.81 13.90
N THR A 151 -0.37 4.72 13.12
CA THR A 151 -0.24 3.71 12.04
C THR A 151 -0.33 2.33 12.66
N GLY A 152 -1.55 1.86 12.86
CA GLY A 152 -1.83 0.68 13.64
C GLY A 152 -1.38 -0.53 12.87
N MET A 153 -0.83 -1.51 13.59
CA MET A 153 -0.52 -2.82 13.02
C MET A 153 -1.72 -3.45 12.29
N GLY A 154 -2.95 -3.10 12.70
CA GLY A 154 -4.18 -3.49 12.01
C GLY A 154 -4.24 -3.02 10.55
N SER A 155 -3.86 -1.76 10.27
CA SER A 155 -3.85 -1.22 8.89
C SER A 155 -2.85 -1.96 8.02
N PHE A 156 -1.64 -2.23 8.53
CA PHE A 156 -0.63 -3.03 7.82
C PHE A 156 -1.08 -4.47 7.59
N CYS A 157 -1.73 -5.09 8.58
CA CYS A 157 -2.27 -6.44 8.44
C CYS A 157 -3.32 -6.51 7.33
N VAL A 158 -4.30 -5.60 7.32
CA VAL A 158 -5.35 -5.53 6.30
C VAL A 158 -4.75 -5.26 4.92
N MET A 159 -3.83 -4.30 4.81
CA MET A 159 -3.14 -4.01 3.56
C MET A 159 -2.39 -5.24 3.03
N THR A 160 -1.60 -5.91 3.88
CA THR A 160 -0.84 -7.11 3.49
C THR A 160 -1.78 -8.22 3.00
N GLN A 161 -2.88 -8.46 3.70
CA GLN A 161 -3.89 -9.44 3.27
C GLN A 161 -4.49 -9.10 1.90
N CYS A 162 -4.80 -7.82 1.67
CA CYS A 162 -5.33 -7.36 0.38
C CYS A 162 -4.30 -7.51 -0.76
N CYS A 163 -3.01 -7.24 -0.50
CA CYS A 163 -1.95 -7.46 -1.49
C CYS A 163 -1.79 -8.93 -1.83
N VAL A 164 -1.76 -9.82 -0.84
CA VAL A 164 -1.69 -11.27 -1.06
C VAL A 164 -2.88 -11.74 -1.88
N LYS A 165 -4.11 -11.38 -1.49
CA LYS A 165 -5.31 -11.71 -2.26
C LYS A 165 -5.24 -11.24 -3.71
N SER A 166 -4.74 -10.02 -3.97
CA SER A 166 -4.58 -9.51 -5.33
C SER A 166 -3.67 -10.41 -6.17
N VAL A 167 -2.51 -10.80 -5.64
CA VAL A 167 -1.52 -11.63 -6.35
C VAL A 167 -2.06 -13.04 -6.58
N TYR A 168 -2.73 -13.62 -5.59
CA TYR A 168 -3.31 -14.96 -5.72
C TYR A 168 -4.54 -14.99 -6.63
N ASN A 169 -5.37 -13.94 -6.64
CA ASN A 169 -6.47 -13.79 -7.60
C ASN A 169 -5.96 -13.77 -9.05
N GLN A 170 -4.84 -13.09 -9.32
CA GLN A 170 -4.22 -13.12 -10.64
C GLN A 170 -3.73 -14.52 -11.00
N LYS A 171 -3.04 -15.21 -10.08
CA LYS A 171 -2.59 -16.60 -10.28
C LYS A 171 -3.77 -17.56 -10.52
N TYR A 172 -4.86 -17.37 -9.80
CA TYR A 172 -6.08 -18.15 -9.94
C TYR A 172 -6.72 -17.94 -11.31
N THR A 173 -6.79 -16.69 -11.77
CA THR A 173 -7.33 -16.32 -13.08
C THR A 173 -6.48 -16.86 -14.23
N ASN A 174 -5.15 -16.87 -14.06
CA ASN A 174 -4.21 -17.40 -15.05
C ASN A 174 -4.15 -18.95 -15.06
N SER A 175 -4.65 -19.61 -14.02
CA SER A 175 -4.66 -21.07 -13.91
C SER A 175 -5.72 -21.67 -14.84
N GLN A 176 -5.31 -22.62 -15.69
CA GLN A 176 -6.22 -23.24 -16.66
C GLN A 176 -6.93 -24.46 -16.06
N THR A 177 -6.26 -25.19 -15.17
CA THR A 177 -6.80 -26.43 -14.61
C THR A 177 -7.49 -26.24 -13.26
N LYS A 178 -8.47 -27.11 -12.95
CA LYS A 178 -9.15 -27.10 -11.64
C LYS A 178 -8.20 -27.45 -10.49
N ILE A 179 -7.22 -28.33 -10.73
CA ILE A 179 -6.23 -28.73 -9.72
C ILE A 179 -5.31 -27.56 -9.37
N GLU A 180 -4.83 -26.81 -10.37
CA GLU A 180 -4.04 -25.60 -10.12
C GLU A 180 -4.84 -24.56 -9.34
N LYS A 181 -6.11 -24.34 -9.70
CA LYS A 181 -7.00 -23.44 -8.96
C LYS A 181 -7.13 -23.83 -7.49
N ILE A 182 -7.32 -25.11 -7.20
CA ILE A 182 -7.36 -25.62 -5.82
C ILE A 182 -6.02 -25.40 -5.11
N LYS A 183 -4.90 -25.72 -5.76
CA LYS A 183 -3.55 -25.49 -5.20
C LYS A 183 -3.32 -24.02 -4.88
N VAL A 184 -3.71 -23.11 -5.77
CA VAL A 184 -3.59 -21.66 -5.58
C VAL A 184 -4.45 -21.21 -4.40
N SER A 185 -5.71 -21.66 -4.30
CA SER A 185 -6.60 -21.31 -3.18
C SER A 185 -6.09 -21.85 -1.84
N LEU A 186 -5.56 -23.07 -1.79
CA LEU A 186 -4.95 -23.61 -0.58
C LEU A 186 -3.70 -22.83 -0.17
N ALA A 187 -2.85 -22.49 -1.14
CA ALA A 187 -1.66 -21.68 -0.89
C ALA A 187 -2.01 -20.25 -0.45
N GLU A 188 -3.07 -19.66 -0.99
CA GLU A 188 -3.60 -18.36 -0.55
C GLU A 188 -4.08 -18.44 0.90
N PHE A 189 -4.88 -19.45 1.23
CA PHE A 189 -5.38 -19.66 2.58
C PHE A 189 -4.23 -19.79 3.59
N TRP A 190 -3.22 -20.59 3.27
CA TRP A 190 -2.01 -20.74 4.09
C TRP A 190 -1.24 -19.44 4.26
N ALA A 191 -1.06 -18.67 3.19
CA ALA A 191 -0.40 -17.36 3.26
C ALA A 191 -1.16 -16.38 4.15
N LEU A 192 -2.49 -16.31 4.01
CA LEU A 192 -3.34 -15.46 4.84
C LEU A 192 -3.34 -15.88 6.30
N LEU A 193 -3.36 -17.19 6.58
CA LEU A 193 -3.26 -17.73 7.93
C LEU A 193 -1.93 -17.33 8.57
N LYS A 194 -0.81 -17.52 7.86
CA LYS A 194 0.53 -17.13 8.34
C LYS A 194 0.60 -15.64 8.67
N ILE A 195 0.03 -14.78 7.83
CA ILE A 195 -0.02 -13.33 8.07
C ILE A 195 -0.84 -13.01 9.33
N ARG A 196 -2.02 -13.61 9.48
CA ARG A 196 -2.86 -13.39 10.68
C ARG A 196 -2.14 -13.82 11.95
N VAL A 197 -1.50 -14.99 11.94
CA VAL A 197 -0.71 -15.49 13.08
C VAL A 197 0.47 -14.56 13.38
N TYR A 198 1.20 -14.10 12.35
CA TYR A 198 2.32 -13.17 12.53
C TYR A 198 1.91 -11.85 13.18
N TYR A 199 0.87 -11.19 12.65
CA TYR A 199 0.39 -9.92 13.21
C TYR A 199 -0.28 -10.10 14.58
N MET A 200 -0.93 -11.24 14.81
CA MET A 200 -1.45 -11.60 16.13
C MET A 200 -0.31 -11.71 17.14
N PHE A 201 0.75 -12.47 16.81
CA PHE A 201 1.93 -12.59 17.66
C PHE A 201 2.60 -11.23 17.93
N LEU A 202 2.75 -10.41 16.89
CA LEU A 202 3.34 -9.08 17.03
C LEU A 202 2.46 -8.18 17.92
N SER A 203 1.14 -8.35 17.92
CA SER A 203 0.22 -7.52 18.72
C SER A 203 0.22 -7.88 20.20
N PHE A 204 0.70 -9.08 20.54
CA PHE A 204 0.89 -9.52 21.92
C PHE A 204 2.24 -9.09 22.50
N ARG A 205 3.15 -8.55 21.68
CA ARG A 205 4.48 -8.09 22.08
C ARG A 205 4.53 -6.57 22.23
#